data_AF-A0A133MLV4-F1
#
_entry.id   AF-A0A133MLV4-F1
#
_cell.length_a   1.000
_cell.length_b   1.000
_cell.length_c   1.000
_cell.angle_alpha   90.00
_cell.angle_beta   90.00
_cell.angle_gamma   90.00
#
_symmetry.space_group_name_H-M   'P 1'
#
loop_
_entity.id
_entity.type
_entity.pdbx_description
1 polymer ?
#
loop_
_entity_poly.entity_id
_entity_poly.type
_entity_poly.pdbx_seq_one_letter_code
_entity_poly.pdbx_strand_id
1 'polypeptide(L)'
;MRLVTLSIILSVIAVILAFINLSIKYDKYLYYSNSKKNNTDDEEDDDTFQKAIILIGNEKVEIDVDYCYVDDYTTRIESKDGKVYLTDTKNVLLISDKKEIF
;
A
#
# COMPACT_ATOMS: atom_id res chain seq x y z
N MET A 1 -16.84 33.23 33.45
CA MET A 1 -17.40 31.87 33.22
C MET A 1 -18.04 31.70 31.84
N ARG A 2 -18.91 32.62 31.35
CA ARG A 2 -19.60 32.47 30.05
C ARG A 2 -18.71 32.45 28.79
N LEU A 3 -17.57 33.15 28.79
CA LEU A 3 -16.62 33.15 27.67
C LEU A 3 -15.81 31.84 27.57
N VAL A 4 -15.43 31.27 28.72
CA VAL A 4 -14.67 30.01 28.79
C VAL A 4 -15.54 28.83 28.35
N THR A 5 -16.83 28.84 28.71
CA THR A 5 -17.78 27.82 28.22
C THR A 5 -17.99 27.91 26.71
N LEU A 6 -17.97 29.12 26.13
CA LEU A 6 -18.10 29.31 24.68
C LEU A 6 -16.86 28.83 23.91
N SER A 7 -15.66 29.08 24.44
CA SER A 7 -14.42 28.63 23.79
C SER A 7 -14.28 27.11 23.77
N ILE A 8 -14.76 26.43 24.83
CA ILE A 8 -14.79 24.96 24.88
C ILE A 8 -15.75 24.40 23.83
N ILE A 9 -16.95 24.98 23.70
CA ILE A 9 -17.94 24.54 22.70
C ILE A 9 -17.40 24.71 21.27
N LEU A 10 -16.76 25.85 20.97
CA LEU A 10 -16.14 26.09 19.66
C LEU A 10 -14.99 25.11 19.36
N SER A 11 -14.17 24.78 20.37
CA SER A 11 -13.10 23.79 20.24
C SER A 11 -13.63 22.41 19.89
N VAL A 12 -14.70 21.95 20.56
CA VAL A 12 -15.31 20.65 20.29
C VAL A 12 -15.88 20.57 18.86
N ILE A 13 -16.54 21.63 18.39
CA ILE A 13 -17.07 21.70 17.02
C ILE A 13 -15.94 21.60 15.98
N ALA A 14 -14.82 22.29 16.20
CA ALA A 14 -13.67 22.24 15.29
C ALA A 14 -13.07 20.83 15.18
N VAL A 15 -12.99 20.09 16.29
CA VAL A 15 -12.50 18.71 16.30
C VAL A 15 -13.42 17.80 15.50
N ILE A 16 -14.74 17.91 15.68
CA ILE A 16 -15.72 17.11 14.94
C ILE A 16 -15.60 17.35 13.42
N LEU A 17 -15.48 18.62 13.00
CA LEU A 17 -15.30 18.97 11.60
C LEU A 17 -13.99 18.43 11.01
N ALA A 18 -12.90 18.39 11.79
CA ALA A 18 -11.64 17.79 11.36
C ALA A 18 -11.77 16.28 11.11
N PHE A 19 -12.48 15.56 11.98
CA PHE A 19 -12.73 14.13 11.81
C PHE A 19 -13.59 13.83 10.59
N ILE A 20 -14.66 14.61 10.34
CA ILE A 20 -15.51 14.42 9.15
C ILE A 20 -14.69 14.62 7.86
N ASN A 21 -13.86 15.67 7.79
CA ASN A 21 -12.99 15.90 6.65
C ASN A 21 -11.96 14.78 6.45
N LEU A 22 -11.41 14.24 7.54
CA LEU A 22 -10.51 13.10 7.49
C LEU A 22 -11.21 11.85 6.94
N SER A 23 -12.41 11.54 7.42
CA SER A 23 -13.20 10.39 6.95
C SER A 23 -13.57 10.51 5.47
N ILE A 24 -14.03 11.68 5.01
CA ILE A 24 -14.35 11.90 3.58
C ILE A 24 -13.12 11.72 2.69
N LYS A 25 -11.95 12.23 3.14
CA LYS A 25 -10.69 12.07 2.39
C LYS A 25 -10.24 10.61 2.37
N TYR A 26 -10.46 9.87 3.46
CA TYR A 26 -10.15 8.45 3.57
C TYR A 26 -11.06 7.61 2.67
N ASP A 27 -12.38 7.87 2.67
CA ASP A 27 -13.34 7.21 1.79
C ASP A 27 -13.05 7.47 0.32
N LYS A 28 -12.68 8.72 -0.04
CA LYS A 28 -12.27 9.05 -1.41
C LYS A 28 -11.00 8.31 -1.83
N TYR A 29 -10.04 8.16 -0.91
CA TYR A 29 -8.82 7.39 -1.15
C TYR A 29 -9.12 5.90 -1.33
N LEU A 30 -9.99 5.35 -0.48
CA LEU A 30 -10.39 3.94 -0.50
C LEU A 30 -11.20 3.61 -1.76
N TYR A 31 -12.10 4.51 -2.17
CA TYR A 31 -12.84 4.41 -3.44
C TYR A 31 -11.92 4.48 -4.66
N TYR A 32 -10.94 5.40 -4.67
CA TYR A 32 -9.97 5.49 -5.77
C TYR A 32 -9.06 4.26 -5.85
N SER A 33 -8.62 3.75 -4.71
CA SER A 33 -7.85 2.49 -4.61
C SER A 33 -8.64 1.30 -5.15
N ASN A 34 -9.90 1.15 -4.73
CA ASN A 34 -10.77 0.08 -5.20
C ASN A 34 -11.17 0.24 -6.68
N SER A 35 -11.33 1.47 -7.16
CA SER A 35 -11.63 1.73 -8.57
C SER A 35 -10.43 1.45 -9.47
N LYS A 36 -9.20 1.66 -9.01
CA LYS A 36 -8.00 1.28 -9.76
C LYS A 36 -7.85 -0.26 -9.82
N LYS A 37 -8.27 -0.95 -8.76
CA LYS A 37 -8.28 -2.42 -8.69
C LYS A 37 -9.29 -3.09 -9.64
N ASN A 38 -10.32 -2.35 -10.09
CA ASN A 38 -11.38 -2.90 -10.95
C ASN A 38 -11.28 -2.48 -12.43
N ASN A 39 -10.28 -1.71 -12.83
CA ASN A 39 -10.13 -1.19 -14.20
C ASN A 39 -8.86 -1.66 -14.91
N THR A 40 -8.20 -2.69 -14.42
CA THR A 40 -7.14 -3.40 -15.15
C THR A 40 -7.71 -4.71 -15.68
N ASP A 41 -8.67 -4.59 -16.60
CA ASP A 41 -9.01 -5.62 -17.60
C ASP A 41 -8.03 -5.45 -18.78
N ASP A 42 -6.72 -5.52 -18.50
CA ASP A 42 -5.71 -5.68 -19.53
C ASP A 42 -5.06 -7.04 -19.26
N GLU A 43 -5.18 -7.92 -20.25
CA GLU A 43 -4.65 -9.28 -20.28
C GLU A 43 -3.11 -9.28 -20.25
N GLU A 44 -2.51 -8.92 -19.12
CA GLU A 44 -1.11 -9.19 -18.84
C GLU A 44 -1.05 -10.28 -17.76
N ASP A 45 -0.34 -11.36 -18.10
CA ASP A 45 -0.06 -12.49 -17.23
C ASP A 45 0.09 -12.04 -15.78
N ASP A 46 -0.96 -12.32 -14.98
CA ASP A 46 -1.06 -11.91 -13.59
C ASP A 46 -0.04 -12.76 -12.81
N ASP A 47 1.22 -12.36 -12.89
CA ASP A 47 2.35 -13.02 -12.26
C ASP A 47 2.19 -12.84 -10.76
N THR A 48 1.43 -13.78 -10.21
CA THR A 48 1.12 -13.86 -8.79
C THR A 48 2.40 -14.33 -8.09
N PHE A 49 3.29 -13.37 -7.78
CA PHE A 49 4.46 -13.59 -6.95
C PHE A 49 4.01 -13.89 -5.53
N GLN A 50 4.38 -15.05 -4.99
CA GLN A 50 4.06 -15.40 -3.61
C GLN A 50 5.15 -14.95 -2.64
N LYS A 51 6.40 -14.93 -3.11
CA LYS A 51 7.56 -14.61 -2.27
C LYS A 51 8.54 -13.69 -2.99
N ALA A 52 9.18 -12.85 -2.20
CA ALA A 52 10.32 -12.04 -2.63
C ALA A 52 11.47 -12.19 -1.65
N ILE A 53 12.69 -12.16 -2.16
CA ILE A 53 13.91 -12.10 -1.36
C ILE A 53 14.64 -10.82 -1.74
N ILE A 54 14.84 -9.92 -0.78
CA ILE A 54 15.62 -8.71 -0.95
C ILE A 54 17.01 -8.92 -0.36
N LEU A 55 18.05 -8.64 -1.14
CA LEU A 55 19.44 -8.65 -0.70
C LEU A 55 19.87 -7.25 -0.27
N ILE A 56 20.38 -7.13 0.95
CA ILE A 56 20.91 -5.89 1.53
C ILE A 56 22.33 -6.19 2.03
N GLY A 57 23.33 -5.96 1.18
CA GLY A 57 24.71 -6.37 1.48
C GLY A 57 24.80 -7.88 1.64
N ASN A 58 25.16 -8.35 2.85
CA ASN A 58 25.24 -9.78 3.17
C ASN A 58 23.96 -10.32 3.84
N GLU A 59 22.98 -9.46 4.10
CA GLU A 59 21.72 -9.84 4.71
C GLU A 59 20.66 -10.12 3.63
N LYS A 60 19.73 -11.03 3.97
CA LYS A 60 18.57 -11.34 3.15
C LYS A 60 17.29 -11.11 3.93
N VAL A 61 16.29 -10.55 3.26
CA VAL A 61 14.94 -10.36 3.80
C VAL A 61 13.97 -11.15 2.94
N GLU A 62 13.33 -12.16 3.53
CA GLU A 62 12.31 -12.98 2.87
C GLU A 62 10.93 -12.38 3.18
N ILE A 63 10.11 -12.21 2.14
CA ILE A 63 8.84 -11.49 2.21
C ILE A 63 7.76 -12.34 1.55
N ASP A 64 6.66 -12.58 2.26
CA ASP A 64 5.43 -13.08 1.67
C ASP A 64 4.70 -11.91 0.97
N VAL A 65 4.61 -12.00 -0.35
CA VAL A 65 4.14 -10.92 -1.22
C VAL A 65 2.62 -10.94 -1.30
N ASP A 66 2.01 -9.77 -1.12
CA ASP A 66 0.59 -9.53 -1.42
C ASP A 66 0.43 -8.88 -2.80
N TYR A 67 1.31 -7.91 -3.10
CA TYR A 67 1.36 -7.25 -4.40
C TYR A 67 2.79 -6.83 -4.74
N CYS A 68 3.16 -6.96 -6.01
CA CYS A 68 4.45 -6.52 -6.52
C CYS A 68 4.24 -5.68 -7.78
N TYR A 69 5.01 -4.60 -7.90
CA TYR A 69 5.11 -3.81 -9.12
C TYR A 69 6.58 -3.68 -9.49
N VAL A 70 6.92 -4.14 -10.69
CA VAL A 70 8.28 -4.10 -11.24
C VAL A 70 8.32 -3.07 -12.36
N ASP A 71 9.25 -2.13 -12.26
CA ASP A 71 9.64 -1.20 -13.32
C ASP A 71 11.07 -1.53 -13.78
N ASP A 72 11.58 -0.84 -14.80
CA ASP A 72 12.86 -1.12 -15.46
C ASP A 72 14.05 -1.18 -14.50
N TYR A 73 14.02 -0.37 -13.44
CA TYR A 73 15.14 -0.22 -12.50
C TYR A 73 14.78 -0.54 -11.05
N THR A 74 13.50 -0.42 -10.70
CA THR A 74 13.05 -0.52 -9.31
C THR A 74 11.87 -1.45 -9.18
N THR A 75 11.78 -2.09 -8.01
CA THR A 75 10.67 -2.96 -7.66
C THR A 75 10.06 -2.49 -6.34
N ARG A 76 8.73 -2.34 -6.33
CA ARG A 76 7.93 -2.08 -5.12
C ARG A 76 7.25 -3.38 -4.71
N ILE A 77 7.52 -3.83 -3.49
CA ILE A 77 6.94 -5.03 -2.90
C ILE A 77 6.07 -4.62 -1.72
N GLU A 78 4.81 -5.05 -1.73
CA GLU A 78 3.90 -4.96 -0.61
C GLU A 78 3.73 -6.35 0.00
N SER A 79 4.02 -6.46 1.29
CA SER A 79 3.90 -7.69 2.03
C SER A 79 2.49 -7.89 2.56
N LYS A 80 2.13 -9.13 2.89
CA LYS A 80 0.81 -9.46 3.47
C LYS A 80 0.53 -8.80 4.83
N ASP A 81 1.57 -8.39 5.56
CA ASP A 81 1.44 -7.60 6.80
C ASP A 81 1.36 -6.08 6.56
N GLY A 82 1.27 -5.64 5.31
CA GLY A 82 1.08 -4.24 4.91
C GLY A 82 2.36 -3.40 4.90
N LYS A 83 3.54 -4.02 5.02
CA LYS A 83 4.82 -3.30 4.85
C LYS A 83 5.13 -3.12 3.38
N VAL A 84 5.81 -2.02 3.06
CA VAL A 84 6.19 -1.67 1.70
C VAL A 84 7.70 -1.56 1.62
N TYR A 85 8.27 -2.24 0.63
CA TYR A 85 9.69 -2.24 0.33
C TYR A 85 9.90 -1.67 -1.07
N LEU A 86 10.90 -0.80 -1.22
CA LEU A 86 11.31 -0.24 -2.50
C LEU A 86 12.81 -0.45 -2.63
N THR A 87 13.23 -1.07 -3.72
CA THR A 87 14.64 -1.42 -3.97
C THR A 87 14.89 -1.56 -5.46
N ASP A 88 16.16 -1.53 -5.88
CA ASP A 88 16.54 -1.82 -7.26
C ASP A 88 16.15 -3.26 -7.62
N THR A 89 15.67 -3.47 -8.85
CA THR A 89 15.24 -4.79 -9.36
C THR A 89 16.37 -5.83 -9.27
N LYS A 90 17.64 -5.41 -9.44
CA LYS A 90 18.84 -6.28 -9.33
C LYS A 90 19.06 -6.88 -7.93
N ASN A 91 18.46 -6.29 -6.89
CA ASN A 91 18.64 -6.73 -5.51
C ASN A 91 17.51 -7.65 -5.05
N VAL A 92 16.58 -8.00 -5.95
CA VAL A 92 15.38 -8.76 -5.62
C VAL A 92 15.34 -10.04 -6.44
N LEU A 93 15.01 -11.14 -5.77
CA LEU A 93 14.53 -12.35 -6.41
C LEU A 93 13.02 -12.48 -6.15
N LEU A 94 12.22 -12.40 -7.20
CA LEU A 94 10.77 -12.64 -7.14
C LEU A 94 10.47 -14.09 -7.50
N ILE A 95 9.59 -14.74 -6.72
CA ILE A 95 9.23 -16.15 -6.86
C ILE A 95 7.72 -16.23 -7.06
N SER A 96 7.30 -16.67 -8.24
CA SER A 96 5.89 -16.94 -8.57
C SER A 96 5.55 -18.40 -8.34
N ASP A 97 4.26 -18.65 -8.06
CA ASP A 97 3.74 -20.01 -7.87
C ASP A 97 3.25 -20.64 -9.19
N LYS A 98 3.39 -19.91 -10.31
CA LYS A 98 3.20 -20.49 -11.64
C LYS A 98 4.26 -21.56 -11.82
N LYS A 99 3.81 -22.81 -11.68
CA LYS A 99 4.53 -24.00 -12.10
C LYS A 99 4.62 -23.92 -13.63
N GLU A 100 5.64 -23.22 -14.15
CA GLU A 100 6.00 -23.37 -15.55
C GLU A 100 6.43 -24.84 -15.73
N ILE A 101 5.50 -25.63 -16.25
CA ILE A 101 5.78 -26.93 -16.82
C ILE A 101 6.40 -26.60 -18.18
N PHE A 102 7.70 -26.88 -18.29
CA PHE A 102 8.58 -26.70 -19.46
C PHE A 102 7.93 -26.78 -20.84
#